data_AF-A0A7C0Z5F7-F1
#
_entry.id   AF-A0A7C0Z5F7-F1
#
_cell.length_a   1.000
_cell.length_b   1.000
_cell.length_c   1.000
_cell.angle_alpha   90.00
_cell.angle_beta   90.00
_cell.angle_gamma   90.00
#
_symmetry.space_group_name_H-M   'P 1'
#
loop_
_entity.id
_entity.type
_entity.pdbx_description
1 polymer ?
#
loop_
_entity_poly.entity_id
_entity_poly.type
_entity_poly.pdbx_seq_one_letter_code
_entity_poly.pdbx_strand_id
1 'polypeptide(L)'
;MVRRLIEDKYPEEQVERIVEELVSGVYTHDYPITAEEAKRLLGDRVKLGLPEEVYSLMGLYRMEVRPRRPSVEFVPITPIHKTSEEA
;
A
#
# COMPACT_ATOMS: atom_id res chain seq x y z
N MET A 1 9.66 15.78 2.18
CA MET A 1 9.81 14.50 2.91
C MET A 1 10.77 13.56 2.18
N VAL A 2 10.52 13.24 0.89
CA VAL A 2 11.35 12.30 0.10
C VAL A 2 12.84 12.67 0.08
N ARG A 3 13.22 13.91 -0.28
CA ARG A 3 14.64 14.36 -0.30
C ARG A 3 15.41 14.03 0.99
N ARG A 4 14.86 14.42 2.14
CA ARG A 4 15.48 14.20 3.46
C ARG A 4 15.72 12.73 3.79
N LEU A 5 15.00 11.79 3.16
CA LEU A 5 15.17 10.35 3.40
C LEU A 5 16.31 9.73 2.57
N ILE A 6 16.77 10.44 1.53
CA ILE A 6 17.66 9.88 0.51
C ILE A 6 18.94 10.70 0.29
N GLU A 7 19.01 11.94 0.79
CA GLU A 7 20.16 12.86 0.62
C GLU A 7 21.47 12.32 1.22
N ASP A 8 21.40 11.50 2.27
CA ASP A 8 22.56 10.84 2.88
C ASP A 8 23.01 9.57 2.11
N LYS A 9 22.19 9.10 1.17
CA LYS A 9 22.39 7.82 0.47
C LYS A 9 22.85 8.04 -0.96
N TYR A 10 22.35 9.06 -1.65
CA TYR A 10 22.63 9.26 -3.08
C TYR A 10 23.36 10.59 -3.33
N PRO A 11 24.16 10.68 -4.40
CA PRO A 11 24.69 11.97 -4.87
C PRO A 11 23.56 12.95 -5.22
N GLU A 12 23.80 14.25 -5.07
CA GLU A 12 22.80 15.30 -5.27
C GLU A 12 22.03 15.17 -6.59
N GLU A 13 22.73 14.94 -7.71
CA GLU A 13 22.09 14.77 -9.03
C GLU A 13 21.08 13.61 -9.05
N GLN A 14 21.42 12.50 -8.39
CA GLN A 14 20.54 11.35 -8.31
C GLN A 14 19.38 11.59 -7.34
N VAL A 15 19.61 12.34 -6.26
CA VAL A 15 18.56 12.79 -5.34
C VAL A 15 17.53 13.62 -6.09
N GLU A 16 17.95 14.60 -6.89
CA GLU A 16 17.04 15.42 -7.69
C GLU A 16 16.19 14.57 -8.64
N ARG A 17 16.82 13.66 -9.39
CA ARG A 17 16.11 12.76 -10.31
C ARG A 17 15.09 11.87 -9.62
N ILE A 18 15.44 11.29 -8.46
CA ILE A 18 14.54 10.42 -7.69
C ILE A 18 13.36 11.23 -7.14
N VAL A 19 13.62 12.43 -6.62
CA VAL A 19 12.58 13.30 -6.08
C VAL A 19 11.62 13.72 -7.18
N GLU A 20 12.13 14.14 -8.34
CA GLU A 20 11.30 14.52 -9.47
C GLU A 20 10.40 13.37 -9.92
N GLU A 21 10.97 12.18 -10.13
CA GLU A 21 10.23 10.99 -10.59
C GLU A 21 9.12 10.57 -9.61
N LEU A 22 9.38 10.59 -8.30
CA LEU A 22 8.40 10.13 -7.30
C LEU A 22 7.37 11.19 -6.88
N VAL A 23 7.64 12.48 -7.10
CA VAL A 23 6.81 13.58 -6.58
C VAL A 23 6.07 14.35 -7.68
N SER A 24 6.55 14.34 -8.92
CA SER A 24 5.97 15.11 -10.05
C SER A 24 4.60 14.61 -10.53
N GLY A 25 4.08 13.51 -9.97
CA GLY A 25 2.78 12.95 -10.33
C GLY A 25 2.82 11.96 -11.50
N VAL A 26 4.01 11.45 -11.86
CA VAL A 26 4.17 10.33 -12.81
C VAL A 26 3.39 9.09 -12.34
N TYR A 27 3.33 8.86 -11.03
CA TYR A 27 2.63 7.74 -10.42
C TYR A 27 1.36 8.19 -9.70
N THR A 28 0.25 7.52 -9.99
CA THR A 28 -0.98 7.63 -9.20
C THR A 28 -0.89 6.73 -7.96
N HIS A 29 -1.74 6.97 -6.95
CA HIS A 29 -1.72 6.21 -5.69
C HIS A 29 -1.93 4.69 -5.85
N ASP A 30 -2.52 4.27 -6.96
CA ASP A 30 -2.84 2.90 -7.35
C ASP A 30 -1.85 2.32 -8.36
N TYR A 31 -0.86 3.10 -8.82
CA TYR A 31 0.18 2.60 -9.70
C TYR A 31 1.23 1.81 -8.90
N PRO A 32 1.40 0.50 -9.14
CA PRO A 32 2.40 -0.28 -8.45
C PRO A 32 3.79 -0.01 -9.04
N ILE A 33 4.74 0.41 -8.20
CA ILE A 33 6.15 0.47 -8.58
C ILE A 33 6.70 -0.96 -8.57
N THR A 34 7.05 -1.47 -9.74
CA THR A 34 7.59 -2.82 -9.89
C THR A 34 9.03 -2.92 -9.38
N ALA A 35 9.48 -4.15 -9.11
CA ALA A 35 10.87 -4.43 -8.72
C ALA A 35 11.89 -3.90 -9.74
N GLU A 36 11.56 -3.96 -11.03
CA GLU A 36 12.41 -3.48 -12.13
C GLU A 36 12.49 -1.95 -12.15
N GLU A 37 11.35 -1.27 -12.03
CA GLU A 37 11.30 0.20 -11.95
C GLU A 37 12.02 0.73 -10.73
N ALA A 38 11.81 0.09 -9.57
CA ALA A 38 12.53 0.43 -8.35
C ALA A 38 14.04 0.29 -8.53
N LYS A 39 14.52 -0.82 -9.13
CA LYS A 39 15.94 -1.01 -9.43
C LYS A 39 16.47 0.01 -10.42
N ARG A 40 15.71 0.37 -11.45
CA ARG A 40 16.09 1.41 -12.42
C ARG A 40 16.25 2.77 -11.76
N LEU A 41 15.40 3.09 -10.79
CA LEU A 41 15.37 4.40 -10.13
C LEU A 41 16.37 4.51 -8.97
N LEU A 42 16.44 3.48 -8.12
CA LEU A 42 17.20 3.47 -6.86
C LEU A 42 18.48 2.62 -6.93
N GLY A 43 18.70 1.87 -8.00
CA GLY A 43 19.90 1.06 -8.22
C GLY A 43 20.03 -0.11 -7.25
N ASP A 44 21.28 -0.42 -6.89
CA ASP A 44 21.67 -1.57 -6.07
C ASP A 44 21.17 -1.54 -4.62
N ARG A 45 20.57 -0.42 -4.21
CA ARG A 45 19.93 -0.31 -2.89
C ARG A 45 18.60 -1.06 -2.81
N VAL A 46 18.04 -1.47 -3.95
CA VAL A 46 16.83 -2.29 -4.00
C VAL A 46 17.19 -3.76 -3.84
N LYS A 47 16.88 -4.30 -2.67
CA LYS A 47 17.01 -5.73 -2.39
C LYS A 47 15.69 -6.42 -2.70
N LEU A 48 15.75 -7.51 -3.47
CA LEU A 48 14.60 -8.35 -3.77
C LEU A 48 14.60 -9.57 -2.86
N GLY A 49 13.40 -9.99 -2.47
CA GLY A 49 13.23 -11.04 -1.48
C GLY A 49 13.58 -10.58 -0.06
N LEU A 50 13.27 -11.45 0.89
CA LEU A 50 13.63 -11.26 2.29
C LEU A 50 14.62 -12.37 2.70
N PRO A 51 15.49 -12.14 3.70
CA PRO A 51 16.30 -13.20 4.28
C PRO A 51 15.42 -14.35 4.80
N GLU A 52 15.95 -15.57 4.79
CA GLU A 52 15.23 -16.79 5.21
C GLU A 52 14.73 -16.72 6.66
N GLU A 53 15.49 -16.03 7.51
CA GLU A 53 15.15 -15.79 8.91
C GLU A 53 13.86 -14.97 9.06
N VAL A 54 13.61 -14.04 8.12
CA VAL A 54 12.38 -13.24 8.10
C VAL A 54 11.18 -14.12 7.75
N TYR A 55 11.32 -15.02 6.78
CA TYR A 55 10.27 -16.00 6.46
C TYR A 55 10.01 -16.95 7.63
N SER A 56 11.07 -17.39 8.30
CA SER A 56 10.98 -18.24 9.50
C SER A 56 10.21 -17.54 10.62
N LEU A 57 10.49 -16.26 10.86
CA LEU A 57 9.75 -15.41 11.80
C LEU A 57 8.28 -15.25 11.40
N MET A 58 7.98 -14.97 10.13
CA MET A 58 6.60 -14.88 9.64
C MET A 58 5.82 -16.18 9.85
N GLY A 59 6.49 -17.34 9.77
CA GLY A 59 5.89 -18.64 10.07
C GLY A 59 5.37 -18.78 11.50
N LEU A 60 5.94 -18.02 12.45
CA LEU A 60 5.50 -17.98 13.86
C LEU A 60 4.21 -17.15 14.02
N TYR A 61 4.04 -16.11 13.21
CA TYR A 61 2.88 -15.22 13.23
C TYR A 61 1.92 -15.57 12.09
N ARG A 62 1.30 -16.75 12.17
CA ARG A 62 0.24 -17.11 11.22
C ARG A 62 -0.85 -16.04 11.28
N MET A 63 -1.17 -15.42 10.14
CA MET A 63 -2.40 -14.65 10.01
C MET A 63 -3.54 -15.58 10.41
N GLU A 64 -4.18 -15.31 11.54
CA GLU A 64 -5.39 -16.03 11.91
C GLU A 64 -6.39 -15.80 10.77
N VAL A 65 -6.81 -16.88 10.13
CA VAL A 65 -7.94 -16.89 9.21
C VAL A 65 -9.21 -16.76 10.05
N ARG A 66 -9.30 -15.73 10.89
CA ARG A 66 -10.58 -15.38 11.50
C ARG A 66 -11.51 -15.06 10.34
N PRO A 67 -12.75 -15.56 10.36
CA PRO A 67 -13.78 -15.06 9.45
C PRO A 67 -13.68 -13.54 9.51
N ARG A 68 -13.44 -12.88 8.37
CA ARG A 68 -13.46 -11.43 8.27
C ARG A 68 -14.79 -11.00 8.88
N ARG A 69 -14.76 -10.50 10.12
CA ARG A 69 -15.93 -9.82 10.66
C ARG A 69 -16.14 -8.66 9.71
N PRO A 70 -17.28 -8.59 9.01
CA PRO A 70 -17.51 -7.50 8.09
C PRO A 70 -17.37 -6.20 8.87
N SER A 71 -16.58 -5.25 8.38
CA SER A 71 -16.37 -3.96 9.06
C SER A 71 -17.67 -3.16 9.19
N VAL A 72 -18.70 -3.56 8.46
CA VAL A 72 -20.05 -2.99 8.48
C VAL A 72 -21.05 -4.15 8.56
N GLU A 73 -21.85 -4.17 9.63
CA GLU A 73 -23.03 -5.04 9.70
C GLU A 73 -24.20 -4.35 9.02
N PHE A 74 -24.80 -5.00 8.01
CA PHE A 74 -26.03 -4.51 7.40
C PHE A 74 -27.20 -4.76 8.36
N VAL A 75 -27.85 -3.69 8.82
CA VAL A 75 -29.11 -3.78 9.58
C VAL A 75 -30.26 -3.67 8.58
N PRO A 76 -31.04 -4.74 8.32
CA PRO A 76 -32.19 -4.65 7.44
C PRO A 76 -33.24 -3.73 8.04
N ILE A 77 -33.54 -2.64 7.33
CA ILE A 77 -34.66 -1.76 7.65
C ILE A 77 -35.92 -2.43 7.08
N THR A 78 -36.84 -2.86 7.93
CA THR A 78 -38.15 -3.34 7.48
C THR A 78 -38.88 -2.17 6.80
N PRO A 79 -39.36 -2.31 5.55
CA PRO A 79 -40.15 -1.26 4.92
C PRO A 79 -41.40 -1.03 5.76
N ILE A 80 -41.58 0.20 6.23
CA ILE A 80 -42.84 0.62 6.85
C ILE A 80 -43.90 0.50 5.75
N HIS A 81 -44.79 -0.48 5.86
CA HIS A 81 -45.98 -0.51 5.03
C HIS A 81 -46.74 0.76 5.36
N LYS A 82 -46.75 1.74 4.45
CA LYS A 82 -47.76 2.78 4.50
C LYS A 82 -49.07 2.06 4.26
N THR A 83 -49.84 1.81 5.32
CA THR A 83 -51.24 1.44 5.18
C THR A 83 -51.85 2.53 4.32
N SER A 84 -52.25 2.17 3.11
CA SER A 84 -53.09 3.02 2.28
C SER A 84 -54.32 3.32 3.11
N GLU A 85 -54.40 4.55 3.61
CA GLU A 85 -55.59 5.08 4.25
C GLU A 85 -56.57 5.39 3.11
N GLU A 86 -57.30 4.36 2.67
CA GLU A 86 -58.53 4.47 1.91
C GLU A 86 -59.70 4.30 2.89
N ALA A 87 -60.31 5.42 3.29
CA ALA A 87 -61.75 5.62 3.49
C ALA A 87 -62.05 7.09 3.80
#